data_AF-A0A1E5GPD2-F1
#
_entry.id   AF-A0A1E5GPD2-F1
#
_cell.length_a   1.000
_cell.length_b   1.000
_cell.length_c   1.000
_cell.angle_alpha   90.00
_cell.angle_beta   90.00
_cell.angle_gamma   90.00
#
_symmetry.space_group_name_H-M   'P 1'
#
loop_
_entity.id
_entity.type
_entity.pdbx_description
1 polymer ?
#
loop_
_entity_poly.entity_id
_entity_poly.type
_entity_poly.pdbx_seq_one_letter_code
_entity_poly.pdbx_strand_id
1 'polypeptide(L)'
;MSGEPSQNNLLLKHSKGKDKFITKERIKIEKNQEYKYTDADVDRIIKQKHNRWQQKRKAEIACFEQQKNTLSSYREVITIFLNNDLSFDIDIIDCVVDESIEMTKKNAQAIVAFVSSIKKGNKEIQ
;
A
#
# COMPACT_ATOMS: atom_id res chain seq x y z
N MET A 1 50.67 -57.14 34.89
CA MET A 1 49.46 -56.32 34.67
C MET A 1 49.90 -54.88 34.45
N SER A 2 49.32 -54.29 33.42
CA SER A 2 49.43 -52.92 32.90
C SER A 2 49.10 -51.81 33.91
N GLY A 3 49.74 -50.64 33.78
CA GLY A 3 49.23 -49.37 34.31
C GLY A 3 50.28 -48.30 34.65
N GLU A 4 50.80 -47.58 33.65
CA GLU A 4 51.41 -46.24 33.81
C GLU A 4 50.32 -45.13 33.87
N PRO A 5 50.63 -43.83 34.01
CA PRO A 5 51.51 -43.09 34.93
C PRO A 5 50.76 -41.90 35.59
N SER A 6 51.34 -41.15 36.54
CA SER A 6 50.84 -39.80 36.84
C SER A 6 51.95 -38.79 37.09
N GLN A 7 51.81 -37.64 36.44
CA GLN A 7 52.87 -36.72 36.05
C GLN A 7 53.11 -35.60 37.06
N ASN A 8 54.40 -35.45 37.34
CA ASN A 8 55.17 -34.30 37.80
C ASN A 8 54.46 -32.94 37.96
N ASN A 9 54.55 -32.47 39.21
CA ASN A 9 54.32 -31.11 39.67
C ASN A 9 55.44 -30.15 39.26
N LEU A 10 55.06 -28.89 39.10
CA LEU A 10 55.87 -27.66 39.20
C LEU A 10 57.07 -27.49 38.25
N LEU A 11 56.88 -26.65 37.22
CA LEU A 11 57.94 -25.72 36.83
C LEU A 11 57.36 -24.34 36.48
N LEU A 12 57.47 -23.44 37.45
CA LEU A 12 57.23 -22.02 37.38
C LEU A 12 58.42 -21.32 36.70
N LYS A 13 58.30 -20.87 35.45
CA LYS A 13 59.11 -19.75 34.90
C LYS A 13 58.30 -18.95 33.87
N HIS A 14 57.58 -17.94 34.35
CA HIS A 14 56.90 -16.96 33.51
C HIS A 14 57.93 -16.09 32.78
N SER A 15 57.86 -16.13 31.45
CA SER A 15 58.56 -15.28 30.50
C SER A 15 58.15 -13.81 30.70
N LYS A 16 59.05 -13.01 31.28
CA LYS A 16 58.92 -11.55 31.32
C LYS A 16 59.49 -10.98 30.03
N GLY A 17 58.63 -10.33 29.25
CA GLY A 17 59.04 -9.36 28.24
C GLY A 17 58.63 -9.76 26.82
N LYS A 18 57.42 -9.32 26.42
CA LYS A 18 57.07 -8.95 25.03
C LYS A 18 55.66 -8.37 24.83
N ASP A 19 54.84 -8.21 25.87
CA ASP A 19 53.45 -7.73 25.72
C ASP A 19 53.23 -6.25 26.12
N LYS A 20 54.08 -5.31 25.70
CA LYS A 20 53.88 -3.89 26.04
C LYS A 20 53.82 -2.89 24.87
N PHE A 21 53.99 -3.34 23.63
CA PHE A 21 53.99 -2.42 22.48
C PHE A 21 52.79 -2.52 21.53
N ILE A 22 51.98 -3.58 21.59
CA ILE A 22 50.87 -3.76 20.62
C ILE A 22 49.54 -3.13 21.10
N THR A 23 49.48 -2.63 22.34
CA THR A 23 48.21 -2.21 22.93
C THR A 23 47.85 -0.74 22.72
N LYS A 24 48.81 0.15 22.42
CA LYS A 24 48.53 1.60 22.33
C LYS A 24 48.16 2.09 20.92
N GLU A 25 48.61 1.42 19.86
CA GLU A 25 48.26 1.80 18.48
C GLU A 25 46.87 1.29 18.06
N ARG A 26 46.44 0.11 18.52
CA ARG A 26 45.09 -0.40 18.23
C ARG A 26 43.97 0.43 18.86
N ILE A 27 44.21 1.06 20.02
CA ILE A 27 43.22 1.91 20.70
C ILE A 27 42.95 3.22 19.93
N LYS A 28 43.87 3.68 19.07
CA LYS A 28 43.69 4.91 18.28
C LYS A 28 42.95 4.72 16.95
N ILE A 29 42.82 3.49 16.45
CA ILE A 29 42.18 3.23 15.15
C ILE A 29 40.64 3.11 15.29
N GLU A 30 40.12 2.83 16.49
CA GLU A 30 38.68 2.58 16.68
C GLU A 30 37.80 3.84 16.79
N LYS A 31 38.37 5.04 16.74
CA LYS A 31 37.67 6.24 17.25
C LYS A 31 37.19 7.27 16.24
N ASN A 32 37.20 7.00 14.93
CA ASN A 32 36.74 7.97 13.92
C ASN A 32 35.88 7.35 12.80
N GLN A 33 34.98 6.43 13.14
CA GLN A 33 33.78 6.25 12.32
C GLN A 33 32.65 6.95 13.04
N GLU A 34 32.47 8.25 12.76
CA GLU A 34 31.24 8.95 13.09
C GLU A 34 30.09 8.21 12.39
N TYR A 35 29.38 7.38 13.14
CA TYR A 35 28.13 6.81 12.68
C TYR A 35 27.18 7.97 12.39
N LYS A 36 26.90 8.19 11.10
CA LYS A 36 26.06 9.30 10.62
C LYS A 36 24.63 9.27 11.21
N TYR A 37 24.19 8.11 11.71
CA TYR A 37 22.89 7.89 12.32
C TYR A 37 23.01 6.93 13.50
N THR A 38 22.31 7.23 14.59
CA THR A 38 22.10 6.28 15.70
C THR A 38 21.00 5.28 15.36
N ASP A 39 20.90 4.17 16.09
CA ASP A 39 19.79 3.21 15.92
C ASP A 39 18.42 3.89 16.08
N ALA A 40 18.32 4.85 17.00
CA ALA A 40 17.13 5.67 17.18
C ALA A 40 16.81 6.56 15.96
N ASP A 41 17.84 7.07 15.26
CA ASP A 41 17.66 7.81 14.01
C ASP A 41 17.19 6.89 12.88
N VAL A 42 17.74 5.67 12.79
CA VAL A 42 17.34 4.66 11.80
C VAL A 42 15.88 4.29 12.02
N ASP A 43 15.47 4.00 13.25
CA ASP A 43 14.07 3.71 13.61
C ASP A 43 13.14 4.87 13.27
N ARG A 44 13.56 6.11 13.56
CA ARG A 44 12.78 7.30 13.20
C ARG A 44 12.61 7.43 11.69
N ILE A 45 13.67 7.19 10.91
CA ILE A 45 13.64 7.24 9.45
C ILE A 45 12.75 6.14 8.89
N ILE A 46 12.84 4.92 9.41
CA ILE A 46 12.00 3.79 8.99
C ILE A 46 10.53 4.10 9.25
N LYS A 47 10.18 4.56 10.47
CA LYS A 47 8.80 4.95 10.81
C LYS A 47 8.28 6.06 9.90
N GLN A 48 9.08 7.10 9.64
CA GLN A 48 8.68 8.18 8.74
C GLN A 48 8.46 7.70 7.31
N LYS A 49 9.37 6.87 6.76
CA LYS A 49 9.23 6.31 5.42
C LYS A 49 8.02 5.38 5.31
N HIS A 50 7.80 4.55 6.33
CA HIS A 50 6.66 3.65 6.39
C HIS A 50 5.33 4.43 6.41
N ASN A 51 5.23 5.45 7.25
CA ASN A 51 4.03 6.30 7.31
C ASN A 51 3.76 7.01 5.99
N ARG A 52 4.79 7.57 5.33
CA ARG A 52 4.67 8.19 4.01
C ARG A 52 4.18 7.17 2.95
N TRP A 53 4.74 5.97 2.98
CA TRP A 53 4.32 4.89 2.07
C TRP A 53 2.87 4.47 2.31
N GLN A 54 2.44 4.32 3.57
CA GLN A 54 1.06 4.00 3.91
C GLN A 54 0.09 5.09 3.43
N GLN A 55 0.42 6.36 3.64
CA GLN A 55 -0.41 7.49 3.18
C GLN A 55 -0.55 7.49 1.66
N LYS A 56 0.56 7.32 0.94
CA LYS A 56 0.55 7.23 -0.52
C LYS A 56 -0.32 6.08 -1.01
N ARG A 57 -0.18 4.90 -0.40
CA ARG A 57 -0.96 3.71 -0.76
C ARG A 57 -2.46 3.86 -0.48
N LYS A 58 -2.84 4.51 0.62
CA LYS A 58 -4.25 4.81 0.91
C LYS A 58 -4.87 5.73 -0.14
N ALA A 59 -4.14 6.75 -0.58
CA ALA A 59 -4.61 7.65 -1.64
C ALA A 59 -4.78 6.92 -2.99
N GLU A 60 -3.84 6.05 -3.35
CA GLU A 60 -3.93 5.22 -4.56
C GLU A 60 -5.13 4.26 -4.53
N ILE A 61 -5.37 3.60 -3.40
CA ILE A 61 -6.53 2.71 -3.22
C ILE A 61 -7.84 3.50 -3.35
N ALA A 62 -7.96 4.64 -2.68
CA ALA A 62 -9.16 5.47 -2.75
C ALA A 62 -9.46 5.94 -4.18
N CYS A 63 -8.43 6.35 -4.94
CA CYS A 63 -8.59 6.73 -6.34
C CYS A 63 -9.05 5.55 -7.21
N PHE A 64 -8.48 4.36 -7.00
CA PHE A 64 -8.88 3.16 -7.73
C PHE A 64 -10.32 2.72 -7.39
N GLU A 65 -10.71 2.78 -6.13
CA GLU A 65 -12.08 2.47 -5.68
C GLU A 65 -13.08 3.47 -6.27
N GLN A 66 -12.75 4.76 -6.31
CA GLN A 66 -13.58 5.78 -6.93
C GLN A 66 -13.78 5.50 -8.43
N GLN A 67 -12.68 5.24 -9.17
CA GLN A 67 -12.77 4.91 -10.60
C GLN A 67 -13.61 3.65 -10.86
N LYS A 68 -13.44 2.62 -10.03
CA LYS A 68 -14.22 1.38 -10.13
C LYS A 68 -15.71 1.62 -9.90
N ASN A 69 -16.07 2.43 -8.91
CA ASN A 69 -17.45 2.77 -8.60
C ASN A 69 -18.09 3.56 -9.73
N THR A 70 -17.42 4.60 -10.23
CA THR A 70 -17.88 5.38 -11.39
C THR A 70 -18.11 4.46 -12.59
N LEU A 71 -17.15 3.61 -12.95
CA LEU A 71 -17.29 2.68 -14.07
C LEU A 71 -18.46 1.71 -13.88
N SER A 72 -18.72 1.28 -12.64
CA SER A 72 -19.88 0.45 -12.31
C SER A 72 -21.20 1.21 -12.52
N SER A 73 -21.28 2.48 -12.11
CA SER A 73 -22.45 3.33 -12.35
C SER A 73 -22.71 3.52 -13.85
N TYR A 74 -21.67 3.80 -14.66
CA TYR A 74 -21.79 3.88 -16.12
C TYR A 74 -22.37 2.60 -16.73
N ARG A 75 -21.82 1.44 -16.36
CA ARG A 75 -22.29 0.14 -16.85
C ARG A 75 -23.74 -0.13 -16.48
N GLU A 76 -24.16 0.30 -15.30
CA GLU A 76 -25.53 0.12 -14.85
C GLU A 76 -26.52 0.94 -15.70
N VAL A 77 -26.23 2.22 -15.97
CA VAL A 77 -27.09 3.06 -16.84
C VAL A 77 -27.21 2.45 -18.23
N ILE A 78 -26.08 2.07 -18.83
CA ILE A 78 -26.02 1.44 -20.15
C ILE A 78 -26.89 0.18 -20.17
N THR A 79 -26.77 -0.66 -19.15
CA THR A 79 -27.55 -1.90 -19.04
C THR A 79 -29.04 -1.60 -18.96
N ILE A 80 -29.45 -0.63 -18.14
CA ILE A 80 -30.87 -0.23 -18.00
C ILE A 80 -31.41 0.30 -19.33
N PHE A 81 -30.69 1.18 -20.01
CA PHE A 81 -31.15 1.76 -21.25
C PHE A 81 -31.23 0.74 -22.39
N LEU A 82 -30.22 -0.13 -22.53
CA LEU A 82 -30.26 -1.22 -23.51
C LEU A 82 -31.43 -2.18 -23.25
N ASN A 83 -31.68 -2.55 -21.99
CA ASN A 83 -32.81 -3.42 -21.63
C ASN A 83 -34.20 -2.80 -21.90
N ASN A 84 -34.27 -1.49 -22.10
CA ASN A 84 -35.50 -0.76 -22.40
C ASN A 84 -35.54 -0.23 -23.85
N ASP A 85 -34.65 -0.72 -24.72
CA ASP A 85 -34.52 -0.31 -26.13
C ASP A 85 -34.41 1.22 -26.29
N LEU A 86 -33.68 1.87 -25.39
CA LEU A 86 -33.39 3.29 -25.44
C LEU A 86 -32.01 3.52 -26.08
N SER A 87 -31.97 4.32 -27.13
CA SER A 87 -30.73 4.89 -27.65
C SER A 87 -30.21 5.95 -26.69
N PHE A 88 -28.90 5.98 -26.47
CA PHE A 88 -28.26 6.95 -25.61
C PHE A 88 -26.90 7.36 -26.16
N ASP A 89 -26.57 8.62 -25.90
CA ASP A 89 -25.24 9.18 -26.13
C ASP A 89 -24.49 9.29 -24.80
N ILE A 90 -23.17 9.47 -24.88
CA ILE A 90 -22.30 9.64 -23.71
C ILE A 90 -22.79 10.81 -22.85
N ASP A 91 -23.15 11.94 -23.46
CA ASP A 91 -23.63 13.11 -22.71
C ASP A 91 -24.89 12.82 -21.88
N ILE A 92 -25.77 11.94 -22.37
CA ILE A 92 -26.97 11.53 -21.63
C ILE A 92 -26.59 10.63 -20.47
N ILE A 93 -25.65 9.69 -20.67
CA ILE A 93 -25.17 8.82 -19.60
C ILE A 93 -24.51 9.66 -18.49
N ASP A 94 -23.65 10.62 -18.87
CA ASP A 94 -22.94 11.50 -17.94
C ASP A 94 -23.90 12.31 -17.05
N CYS A 95 -25.06 12.71 -17.58
CA CYS A 95 -26.10 13.40 -16.80
C CYS A 95 -26.82 12.49 -15.78
N VAL A 96 -26.77 11.18 -15.97
CA VAL A 96 -27.53 10.19 -15.19
C VAL A 96 -26.66 9.53 -14.14
N VAL A 97 -25.38 9.34 -14.45
CA VAL A 97 -24.40 8.72 -13.59
C VAL A 97 -24.13 9.58 -12.36
N ASP A 98 -24.25 8.94 -11.21
CA ASP A 98 -23.90 9.49 -9.90
C ASP A 98 -22.80 8.62 -9.26
N GLU A 99 -22.10 9.18 -8.26
CA GLU A 99 -21.13 8.42 -7.47
C GLU A 99 -21.77 7.20 -6.79
N SER A 100 -23.05 7.30 -6.42
CA SER A 100 -23.86 6.19 -5.93
C SER A 100 -24.53 5.41 -7.06
N ILE A 101 -24.29 4.11 -7.09
CA ILE A 101 -24.96 3.17 -8.01
C ILE A 101 -26.48 3.19 -7.77
N GLU A 102 -26.93 3.32 -6.52
CA GLU A 102 -28.36 3.33 -6.19
C GLU A 102 -29.06 4.58 -6.73
N MET A 103 -28.39 5.73 -6.65
CA MET A 103 -28.92 6.97 -7.23
C MET A 103 -28.92 6.91 -8.75
N THR A 104 -27.83 6.42 -9.33
CA THR A 104 -27.72 6.16 -10.77
C THR A 104 -28.88 5.31 -11.29
N LYS A 105 -29.23 4.22 -10.59
CA LYS A 105 -30.38 3.37 -10.92
C LYS A 105 -31.69 4.13 -10.91
N LYS A 106 -31.94 4.92 -9.86
CA LYS A 106 -33.17 5.73 -9.74
C LYS A 106 -33.28 6.75 -10.86
N ASN A 107 -32.19 7.42 -11.19
CA ASN A 107 -32.13 8.40 -12.29
C ASN A 107 -32.43 7.74 -13.63
N ALA A 108 -31.77 6.62 -13.93
CA ALA A 108 -31.99 5.87 -15.17
C ALA A 108 -33.44 5.37 -15.28
N GLN A 109 -34.00 4.83 -14.19
CA GLN A 109 -35.39 4.38 -14.14
C GLN A 109 -36.39 5.53 -14.34
N ALA A 110 -36.13 6.71 -13.78
CA ALA A 110 -36.98 7.88 -13.98
C ALA A 110 -37.02 8.32 -15.45
N ILE A 111 -35.88 8.29 -16.15
CA ILE A 111 -35.81 8.58 -17.59
C ILE A 111 -36.57 7.53 -18.39
N VAL A 112 -36.38 6.24 -18.09
CA VAL A 112 -37.12 5.15 -18.74
C VAL A 112 -38.63 5.35 -18.58
N ALA A 113 -39.08 5.66 -17.37
CA ALA A 113 -40.49 5.90 -17.07
C ALA A 113 -41.04 7.12 -17.85
N PHE A 114 -40.26 8.20 -17.91
CA PHE A 114 -40.61 9.41 -18.66
C PHE A 114 -40.72 9.14 -20.17
N VAL A 115 -39.74 8.47 -20.78
CA VAL A 115 -39.79 8.15 -22.21
C VAL A 115 -40.97 7.22 -22.51
N SER A 116 -41.24 6.27 -21.61
CA SER A 116 -42.38 5.35 -21.74
C SER A 116 -43.73 6.06 -21.67
N SER A 117 -43.87 7.13 -20.86
CA SER A 117 -45.12 7.89 -20.77
C SER A 117 -45.39 8.68 -22.06
N ILE A 118 -44.34 9.24 -22.68
CA ILE A 118 -44.45 9.94 -23.98
C ILE A 118 -44.89 8.97 -25.08
N LYS A 119 -44.26 7.78 -25.14
CA LYS A 119 -44.62 6.74 -26.14
C LYS A 119 -46.07 6.29 -26.02
N LYS A 120 -46.65 6.28 -24.81
CA LYS A 120 -48.07 5.95 -24.59
C LYS A 120 -48.99 7.10 -25.01
N GLY A 121 -48.67 8.34 -24.64
CA GLY A 121 -49.49 9.50 -24.99
C GLY A 121 -49.66 9.72 -26.50
N ASN A 122 -48.64 9.38 -27.30
CA ASN A 122 -48.72 9.50 -28.76
C ASN A 122 -49.61 8.43 -29.44
N LYS A 123 -49.95 7.34 -28.75
CA LYS A 123 -50.83 6.28 -29.31
C LYS A 123 -52.32 6.53 -29.08
N GLU A 124 -52.68 7.44 -28.16
CA GLU A 124 -54.08 7.73 -27.83
C GLU A 124 -54.66 8.90 -28.65
N ILE A 125 -53.84 9.58 -29.47
CA ILE A 125 -54.23 10.74 -30.29
C ILE A 125 -54.30 10.39 -31.81
N GLN A 126 -54.07 9.13 -32.19
CA GLN A 126 -54.28 8.62 -33.56
C GLN A 126 -55.53 7.75 -33.63
#